data_AF-A0AAJ2YD80-F1
#
_entry.id   AF-A0AAJ2YD80-F1
#
_cell.length_a   1.000
_cell.length_b   1.000
_cell.length_c   1.000
_cell.angle_alpha   90.00
_cell.angle_beta   90.00
_cell.angle_gamma   90.00
#
_symmetry.space_group_name_H-M   'P 1'
#
loop_
_entity.id
_entity.type
_entity.pdbx_description
1 polymer ?
#
loop_
_entity_poly.entity_id
_entity_poly.type
_entity_poly.pdbx_seq_one_letter_code
_entity_poly.pdbx_strand_id
1 'polypeptide(L)'
;MTTRNALVRLLGAAATAGALAWAVLAQGGAAAGSPAEAVADDAPGYAVEDYAYPDADKILAEQDIVLKRGDGHIVLADCAAGADLLRFLARDREDVCFAVTADTGFLTLELPAVHGVKTDDSANTHLEMTAEDDQVEYDIPADTWAGVGESVDGREHVLVEIHVTN
;
A
#
# COMPACT_ATOMS: atom_id res chain seq x y z
N MET A 1 -32.21 40.63 29.23
CA MET A 1 -32.99 39.47 28.78
C MET A 1 -31.97 38.41 28.35
N THR A 2 -31.30 37.68 29.23
CA THR A 2 -31.75 36.70 30.24
C THR A 2 -32.69 35.65 29.68
N THR A 3 -32.14 34.49 29.29
CA THR A 3 -32.65 33.21 29.80
C THR A 3 -31.55 32.15 29.80
N ARG A 4 -31.36 31.54 30.97
CA ARG A 4 -30.47 30.43 31.29
C ARG A 4 -31.32 29.17 31.24
N ASN A 5 -30.85 28.07 30.66
CA ASN A 5 -31.47 26.76 30.88
C ASN A 5 -30.44 25.80 31.49
N ALA A 6 -30.74 25.39 32.72
CA ALA A 6 -30.09 24.33 33.49
C ALA A 6 -31.20 23.41 34.01
N LEU A 7 -30.96 22.09 34.07
CA LEU A 7 -31.59 21.06 34.91
C LEU A 7 -30.92 19.72 34.53
N VAL A 8 -30.00 19.11 35.30
CA VAL A 8 -30.06 18.43 36.62
C VAL A 8 -30.19 16.90 36.50
N ARG A 9 -29.06 16.25 36.83
CA ARG A 9 -28.81 15.05 37.68
C ARG A 9 -29.66 13.78 37.52
N LEU A 10 -28.95 12.64 37.44
CA LEU A 10 -29.19 11.47 38.30
C LEU A 10 -27.85 10.75 38.61
N LEU A 11 -27.58 10.59 39.91
CA LEU A 11 -26.48 9.83 40.50
C LEU A 11 -26.91 8.37 40.66
N GLY A 12 -26.02 7.43 40.35
CA GLY A 12 -26.15 6.01 40.71
C GLY A 12 -24.84 5.53 41.33
N ALA A 13 -24.84 5.33 42.65
CA ALA A 13 -23.72 4.77 43.42
C ALA A 13 -24.11 3.36 43.89
N ALA A 14 -23.20 2.40 43.77
CA ALA A 14 -23.21 1.18 44.57
C ALA A 14 -21.77 0.70 44.77
N ALA A 15 -21.29 0.82 46.01
CA ALA A 15 -20.02 0.32 46.49
C ALA A 15 -20.19 -1.12 47.01
N THR A 16 -19.22 -1.99 46.76
CA THR A 16 -18.87 -3.05 47.72
C THR A 16 -17.36 -3.21 47.77
N ALA A 17 -16.83 -3.04 48.98
CA ALA A 17 -15.43 -3.24 49.35
C ALA A 17 -15.27 -4.67 49.88
N GLY A 18 -14.17 -5.33 49.52
CA GLY A 18 -13.76 -6.60 50.09
C GLY A 18 -12.24 -6.70 50.07
N ALA A 19 -11.61 -6.33 51.19
CA ALA A 19 -10.19 -6.52 51.43
C ALA A 19 -10.01 -7.65 52.45
N LEU A 20 -9.17 -8.64 52.13
CA LEU A 20 -8.50 -9.48 53.11
C LEU A 20 -7.05 -9.68 52.66
N ALA A 21 -6.12 -9.38 53.57
CA ALA A 21 -4.69 -9.32 53.34
C ALA A 21 -3.95 -10.56 53.89
N TRP A 22 -2.90 -10.93 53.15
CA TRP A 22 -1.57 -11.49 53.50
C TRP A 22 -1.38 -12.54 54.61
N ALA A 23 -0.61 -13.61 54.32
CA ALA A 23 0.85 -13.66 54.56
C ALA A 23 1.47 -15.04 54.20
N VAL A 24 2.77 -15.01 53.93
CA VAL A 24 3.67 -16.03 53.33
C VAL A 24 4.29 -16.97 54.38
N LEU A 25 4.75 -18.16 53.93
CA LEU A 25 5.96 -18.97 54.29
C LEU A 25 5.64 -20.46 54.01
N ALA A 26 6.52 -21.41 53.67
CA ALA A 26 7.83 -21.52 53.05
C ALA A 26 8.08 -23.04 52.86
N GLN A 27 8.57 -23.45 51.67
CA GLN A 27 9.45 -24.60 51.37
C GLN A 27 9.29 -25.94 52.11
N GLY A 28 8.98 -27.00 51.34
CA GLY A 28 9.22 -28.40 51.70
C GLY A 28 9.07 -29.31 50.48
N GLY A 29 10.20 -29.71 49.88
CA GLY A 29 10.24 -30.47 48.63
C GLY A 29 9.79 -31.93 48.76
N ALA A 30 9.15 -32.40 47.68
CA ALA A 30 9.12 -33.81 47.31
C ALA A 30 9.19 -33.86 45.78
N ALA A 31 10.25 -34.48 45.27
CA ALA A 31 10.50 -34.66 43.84
C ALA A 31 9.42 -35.56 43.24
N ALA A 32 8.40 -34.97 42.62
CA ALA A 32 7.57 -35.63 41.63
C ALA A 32 8.18 -35.30 40.27
N GLY A 33 8.65 -36.32 39.55
CA GLY A 33 9.20 -36.17 38.22
C GLY A 33 8.19 -35.44 37.33
N SER A 34 8.55 -34.25 36.87
CA SER A 34 7.80 -33.56 35.83
C SER A 34 7.79 -34.46 34.59
N PRO A 35 6.63 -34.72 33.96
CA PRO A 35 6.68 -35.14 32.58
C PRO A 35 7.38 -34.00 31.83
N ALA A 36 8.49 -34.31 31.15
CA ALA A 36 8.99 -33.41 30.15
C ALA A 36 7.88 -33.29 29.10
N GLU A 37 7.14 -32.17 29.11
CA GLU A 37 6.31 -31.81 27.98
C GLU A 37 7.23 -31.77 26.77
N ALA A 38 6.94 -32.64 25.80
CA ALA A 38 7.58 -32.55 24.49
C ALA A 38 7.23 -31.17 23.95
N VAL A 39 8.25 -30.31 23.82
CA VAL A 39 8.13 -29.09 23.03
C VAL A 39 7.85 -29.57 21.62
N ALA A 40 6.59 -29.49 21.19
CA ALA A 40 6.27 -29.59 19.79
C ALA A 40 7.08 -28.50 19.09
N ASP A 41 7.91 -28.90 18.13
CA ASP A 41 8.60 -28.02 17.20
C ASP A 41 7.53 -27.39 16.28
N ASP A 42 6.67 -26.54 16.85
CA ASP A 42 5.72 -25.71 16.12
C ASP A 42 6.48 -24.45 15.73
N ALA A 43 7.41 -24.61 14.79
CA ALA A 43 8.02 -23.47 14.13
C ALA A 43 6.87 -22.68 13.48
N PRO A 44 6.71 -21.38 13.78
CA PRO A 44 5.62 -20.59 13.21
C PRO A 44 5.69 -20.68 11.69
N GLY A 45 4.57 -21.04 11.06
CA GLY A 45 4.49 -21.15 9.60
C GLY A 45 4.92 -19.84 8.94
N TYR A 46 5.72 -19.95 7.89
CA TYR A 46 6.12 -18.79 7.09
C TYR A 46 4.96 -18.34 6.21
N ALA A 47 4.64 -17.05 6.23
CA ALA A 47 3.77 -16.45 5.21
C ALA A 47 4.58 -16.29 3.92
N VAL A 48 4.05 -16.80 2.81
CA VAL A 48 4.62 -16.62 1.47
C VAL A 48 3.83 -15.51 0.81
N GLU A 49 4.47 -14.35 0.64
CA GLU A 49 3.91 -13.23 -0.11
C GLU A 49 4.15 -13.46 -1.61
N ASP A 50 3.08 -13.48 -2.40
CA ASP A 50 3.15 -13.63 -3.85
C ASP A 50 3.34 -12.30 -4.59
N TYR A 51 3.17 -11.17 -3.89
CA TYR A 51 3.25 -9.79 -4.38
C TYR A 51 2.22 -9.47 -5.48
N ALA A 52 1.14 -10.27 -5.58
CA ALA A 52 0.08 -10.02 -6.53
C ALA A 52 -0.60 -8.68 -6.23
N TYR A 53 -0.92 -7.93 -7.27
CA TYR A 53 -1.59 -6.65 -7.09
C TYR A 53 -3.03 -6.85 -6.57
N PRO A 54 -3.46 -6.14 -5.51
CA PRO A 54 -4.82 -6.28 -4.98
C PRO A 54 -5.90 -5.94 -6.00
N ASP A 55 -6.96 -6.76 -6.08
CA ASP A 55 -8.11 -6.53 -6.97
C ASP A 55 -7.76 -6.42 -8.47
N ALA A 56 -6.63 -6.99 -8.92
CA ALA A 56 -6.15 -6.90 -10.31
C ALA A 56 -7.20 -7.30 -11.36
N ASP A 57 -7.94 -8.40 -11.14
CA ASP A 57 -8.99 -8.85 -12.05
C ASP A 57 -10.15 -7.85 -12.19
N LYS A 58 -10.49 -7.19 -11.08
CA LYS A 58 -11.55 -6.16 -11.07
C LYS A 58 -11.06 -4.92 -11.79
N ILE A 59 -9.83 -4.48 -11.52
CA ILE A 59 -9.22 -3.32 -12.17
C ILE A 59 -9.14 -3.54 -13.69
N LEU A 60 -8.73 -4.74 -14.13
CA LEU A 60 -8.74 -5.10 -15.55
C LEU A 60 -10.15 -4.99 -16.14
N ALA A 61 -11.15 -5.57 -15.48
CA ALA A 61 -12.52 -5.55 -15.98
C ALA A 61 -13.15 -4.15 -16.04
N GLU A 62 -12.76 -3.25 -15.14
CA GLU A 62 -13.36 -1.91 -15.01
C GLU A 62 -12.58 -0.83 -15.76
N GLN A 63 -11.25 -0.94 -15.85
CA GLN A 63 -10.36 0.13 -16.34
C GLN A 63 -9.47 -0.30 -17.52
N ASP A 64 -9.50 -1.59 -17.91
CA ASP A 64 -8.68 -2.14 -19.00
C ASP A 64 -7.17 -1.99 -18.75
N ILE A 65 -6.76 -2.19 -17.49
CA ILE A 65 -5.37 -2.12 -17.02
C ILE A 65 -4.99 -3.44 -16.37
N VAL A 66 -3.87 -4.02 -16.77
CA VAL A 66 -3.33 -5.23 -16.13
C VAL A 66 -2.33 -4.81 -15.06
N LEU A 67 -2.66 -5.00 -13.78
CA LEU A 67 -1.71 -4.84 -12.69
C LEU A 67 -1.22 -6.21 -12.25
N LYS A 68 0.08 -6.47 -12.35
CA LYS A 68 0.65 -7.82 -12.17
C LYS A 68 1.20 -8.01 -10.77
N ARG A 69 2.33 -7.35 -10.49
CA ARG A 69 3.11 -7.57 -9.27
C ARG A 69 3.75 -6.28 -8.83
N GLY A 70 3.72 -6.00 -7.53
CA GLY A 70 4.38 -4.82 -6.95
C GLY A 70 4.75 -5.02 -5.49
N ASP A 71 5.51 -4.09 -4.92
CA ASP A 71 5.91 -4.10 -3.52
C ASP A 71 4.91 -3.40 -2.58
N GLY A 72 3.80 -2.90 -3.14
CA GLY A 72 2.74 -2.22 -2.40
C GLY A 72 2.99 -0.73 -2.18
N HIS A 73 4.08 -0.17 -2.70
CA HIS A 73 4.39 1.27 -2.54
C HIS A 73 3.98 2.14 -3.72
N ILE A 74 3.49 1.53 -4.81
CA ILE A 74 2.89 2.20 -5.96
C ILE A 74 1.46 1.69 -6.09
N VAL A 75 0.49 2.49 -5.69
CA VAL A 75 -0.93 2.09 -5.59
C VAL A 75 -1.82 2.92 -6.51
N LEU A 76 -2.78 2.28 -7.19
CA LEU A 76 -3.70 2.92 -8.09
C LEU A 76 -4.55 3.90 -7.29
N ALA A 77 -4.68 5.12 -7.82
CA ALA A 77 -5.37 6.21 -7.16
C ALA A 77 -6.31 6.91 -8.13
N ASP A 78 -7.33 7.56 -7.58
CA ASP A 78 -8.16 8.49 -8.34
C ASP A 78 -7.31 9.70 -8.74
N CYS A 79 -7.24 9.98 -10.04
CA CYS A 79 -6.53 11.14 -10.59
C CYS A 79 -7.04 12.50 -10.09
N ALA A 80 -8.21 12.56 -9.44
CA ALA A 80 -8.74 13.76 -8.79
C ALA A 80 -8.37 13.87 -7.29
N ALA A 81 -7.69 12.88 -6.71
CA ALA A 81 -7.49 12.77 -5.26
C ALA A 81 -6.42 13.71 -4.67
N GLY A 82 -5.52 14.30 -5.47
CA GLY A 82 -4.45 15.15 -4.94
C GLY A 82 -3.44 15.63 -5.98
N ALA A 83 -2.42 16.36 -5.50
CA ALA A 83 -1.34 16.94 -6.31
C ALA A 83 -0.06 16.07 -6.37
N ASP A 84 0.01 14.99 -5.58
CA ASP A 84 1.23 14.17 -5.42
C ASP A 84 1.01 12.77 -6.04
N LEU A 85 0.66 12.73 -7.33
CA LEU A 85 0.37 11.50 -8.05
C LEU A 85 1.27 11.34 -9.27
N LEU A 86 1.75 10.13 -9.51
CA LEU A 86 2.31 9.72 -10.79
C LEU A 86 1.16 9.54 -11.78
N ARG A 87 1.02 10.47 -12.73
CA ARG A 87 -0.05 10.43 -13.72
C ARG A 87 0.50 10.04 -15.09
N PHE A 88 0.01 8.93 -15.60
CA PHE A 88 0.26 8.47 -16.96
C PHE A 88 -0.84 8.95 -17.90
N LEU A 89 -0.44 9.66 -18.95
CA LEU A 89 -1.33 10.17 -19.98
C LEU A 89 -1.50 9.11 -21.05
N ALA A 90 -2.75 8.66 -21.24
CA ALA A 90 -3.10 7.66 -22.24
C ALA A 90 -3.83 8.29 -23.44
N ARG A 91 -3.67 7.72 -24.63
CA ARG A 91 -4.31 8.28 -25.85
C ARG A 91 -5.79 7.97 -25.96
N ASP A 92 -6.15 6.72 -25.77
CA ASP A 92 -7.50 6.20 -26.06
C ASP A 92 -8.29 5.83 -24.81
N ARG A 93 -7.84 6.28 -23.64
CA ARG A 93 -8.50 6.06 -22.35
C ARG A 93 -8.22 7.22 -21.39
N GLU A 94 -8.87 7.16 -20.23
CA GLU A 94 -8.60 8.11 -19.14
C GLU A 94 -7.16 7.97 -18.62
N ASP A 95 -6.63 9.08 -18.09
CA ASP A 95 -5.32 9.07 -17.44
C ASP A 95 -5.34 8.08 -16.26
N VAL A 96 -4.20 7.42 -16.02
CA VAL A 96 -4.04 6.49 -14.92
C VAL A 96 -3.11 7.10 -13.89
N CYS A 97 -3.55 7.14 -12.63
CA CYS A 97 -2.77 7.74 -11.55
C CYS A 97 -2.37 6.73 -10.51
N PHE A 98 -1.13 6.85 -10.03
CA PHE A 98 -0.61 6.07 -8.91
C PHE A 98 -0.13 6.99 -7.80
N ALA A 99 -0.45 6.64 -6.56
CA ALA A 99 0.16 7.22 -5.39
C ALA A 99 1.43 6.45 -5.02
N VAL A 100 2.49 7.19 -4.70
CA VAL A 100 3.75 6.65 -4.19
C VAL A 100 3.74 6.79 -2.67
N THR A 101 3.84 5.68 -1.94
CA THR A 101 3.67 5.67 -0.48
C THR A 101 4.97 5.47 0.30
N ALA A 102 6.11 5.36 -0.38
CA ALA A 102 7.43 5.20 0.22
C ALA A 102 8.53 5.83 -0.65
N ASP A 103 9.74 5.99 -0.09
CA ASP A 103 10.89 6.57 -0.81
C ASP A 103 11.32 5.74 -2.03
N THR A 104 11.00 4.44 -2.04
CA THR A 104 11.23 3.52 -3.16
C THR A 104 10.03 2.64 -3.38
N GLY A 105 9.77 2.25 -4.63
CA GLY A 105 8.64 1.41 -4.98
C GLY A 105 8.82 0.71 -6.32
N PHE A 106 8.05 -0.37 -6.51
CA PHE A 106 8.08 -1.20 -7.70
C PHE A 106 6.68 -1.67 -8.11
N LEU A 107 6.37 -1.56 -9.40
CA LEU A 107 5.15 -2.11 -9.97
C LEU A 107 5.38 -2.56 -11.41
N THR A 108 5.00 -3.81 -11.70
CA THR A 108 4.85 -4.35 -13.04
C THR A 108 3.39 -4.36 -13.46
N LEU A 109 3.15 -3.96 -14.69
CA LEU A 109 1.81 -3.76 -15.25
C LEU A 109 1.81 -3.97 -16.77
N GLU A 110 0.65 -3.80 -17.39
CA GLU A 110 0.53 -3.51 -18.81
C GLU A 110 -0.44 -2.35 -18.94
N LEU A 111 0.09 -1.18 -19.30
CA LEU A 111 -0.69 0.01 -19.62
C LEU A 111 -0.37 0.43 -21.05
N PRO A 112 -1.25 0.14 -22.03
CA PRO A 112 -0.99 0.46 -23.44
C PRO A 112 -1.04 1.96 -23.72
N ALA A 113 -0.59 2.38 -24.90
CA ALA A 113 -0.85 3.72 -25.44
C ALA A 113 -0.53 4.90 -24.50
N VAL A 114 0.52 4.73 -23.67
CA VAL A 114 1.02 5.80 -22.80
C VAL A 114 1.92 6.71 -23.63
N HIS A 115 1.62 8.01 -23.60
CA HIS A 115 2.31 9.01 -24.41
C HIS A 115 2.94 10.14 -23.59
N GLY A 116 2.76 10.12 -22.28
CA GLY A 116 3.36 11.09 -21.38
C GLY A 116 3.19 10.69 -19.92
N VAL A 117 3.99 11.31 -19.07
CA VAL A 117 3.95 11.13 -17.61
C VAL A 117 4.12 12.48 -16.92
N LYS A 118 3.31 12.72 -15.88
CA LYS A 118 3.54 13.78 -14.90
C LYS A 118 3.94 13.14 -13.61
N THR A 119 5.06 13.58 -13.06
CA THR A 119 5.49 13.17 -11.72
C THR A 119 4.92 14.10 -10.66
N ASP A 120 4.57 15.35 -11.00
CA ASP A 120 4.17 16.39 -10.03
C ASP A 120 5.15 16.36 -8.82
N ASP A 121 4.73 16.65 -7.58
CA ASP A 121 5.61 16.55 -6.40
C ASP A 121 5.92 15.09 -5.96
N SER A 122 5.71 14.08 -6.82
CA SER A 122 6.07 12.67 -6.57
C SER A 122 7.57 12.39 -6.75
N ALA A 123 7.98 11.12 -6.63
CA ALA A 123 9.37 10.67 -6.71
C ALA A 123 9.97 10.66 -8.14
N ASN A 124 11.31 10.59 -8.22
CA ASN A 124 11.99 10.29 -9.48
C ASN A 124 11.55 8.91 -9.95
N THR A 125 11.26 8.80 -11.24
CA THR A 125 10.58 7.64 -11.80
C THR A 125 11.41 7.09 -12.97
N HIS A 126 11.72 5.81 -12.91
CA HIS A 126 12.25 5.04 -14.02
C HIS A 126 11.12 4.19 -14.61
N LEU A 127 10.95 4.22 -15.92
CA LEU A 127 9.92 3.47 -16.65
C LEU A 127 10.57 2.52 -17.63
N GLU A 128 10.07 1.29 -17.67
CA GLU A 128 10.31 0.37 -18.77
C GLU A 128 9.04 0.27 -19.62
N MET A 129 9.20 0.45 -20.93
CA MET A 129 8.14 0.37 -21.91
C MET A 129 8.54 -0.61 -23.01
N THR A 130 7.54 -1.22 -23.64
CA THR A 130 7.72 -2.08 -24.81
C THR A 130 7.05 -1.47 -26.02
N ALA A 131 7.72 -1.54 -27.18
CA ALA A 131 7.19 -1.11 -28.46
C ALA A 131 7.57 -2.13 -29.52
N GLU A 132 6.56 -2.77 -30.12
CA GLU A 132 6.77 -3.90 -31.04
C GLU A 132 7.53 -5.05 -30.35
N ASP A 133 8.83 -5.18 -30.59
CA ASP A 133 9.72 -6.18 -29.98
C ASP A 133 10.90 -5.53 -29.20
N ASP A 134 10.90 -4.19 -29.06
CA ASP A 134 11.95 -3.44 -28.38
C ASP A 134 11.54 -3.07 -26.94
N GLN A 135 12.54 -3.02 -26.05
CA GLN A 135 12.42 -2.39 -24.72
C GLN A 135 13.00 -0.98 -24.79
N VAL A 136 12.28 -0.03 -24.20
CA VAL A 136 12.64 1.39 -24.15
C VAL A 136 12.48 1.88 -22.72
N GLU A 137 13.52 2.54 -22.22
CA GLU A 137 13.58 3.03 -20.84
C GLU A 137 13.53 4.56 -20.80
N TYR A 138 12.93 5.10 -19.74
CA TYR A 138 12.88 6.54 -19.49
C TYR A 138 13.20 6.84 -18.02
N ASP A 139 14.11 7.78 -17.79
CA ASP A 139 14.35 8.37 -16.47
C ASP A 139 13.69 9.75 -16.39
N ILE A 140 12.70 9.87 -15.51
CA ILE A 140 11.88 11.07 -15.33
C ILE A 140 12.12 11.63 -13.92
N PRO A 141 12.70 12.84 -13.81
CA PRO A 141 12.83 13.51 -12.52
C PRO A 141 11.48 13.74 -11.82
N ALA A 142 11.52 13.91 -10.50
CA ALA A 142 10.41 14.50 -9.75
C ALA A 142 10.07 15.92 -10.28
N ASP A 143 8.86 16.41 -9.98
CA ASP A 143 8.35 17.74 -10.34
C ASP A 143 8.48 18.07 -11.83
N THR A 144 8.11 17.11 -12.68
CA THR A 144 8.22 17.29 -14.13
C THR A 144 7.07 16.69 -14.92
N TRP A 145 7.02 17.10 -16.18
CA TRP A 145 6.26 16.45 -17.23
C TRP A 145 7.19 16.02 -18.34
N ALA A 146 7.08 14.76 -18.75
CA ALA A 146 7.87 14.19 -19.83
C ALA A 146 6.96 13.52 -20.87
N GLY A 147 7.30 13.70 -22.14
CA GLY A 147 6.78 12.84 -23.21
C GLY A 147 7.47 11.49 -23.16
N VAL A 148 6.68 10.43 -23.33
CA VAL A 148 7.17 9.04 -23.47
C VAL A 148 6.42 8.36 -24.62
N GLY A 149 6.89 7.18 -25.04
CA GLY A 149 6.24 6.40 -26.09
C GLY A 149 6.04 7.19 -27.40
N GLU A 150 4.80 7.21 -27.88
CA GLU A 150 4.41 7.86 -29.15
C GLU A 150 4.88 9.31 -29.25
N SER A 151 4.85 10.07 -28.15
CA SER A 151 5.27 11.48 -28.16
C SER A 151 6.76 11.66 -28.46
N VAL A 152 7.57 10.61 -28.31
CA VAL A 152 9.03 10.62 -28.50
C VAL A 152 9.43 9.99 -29.83
N ASP A 153 8.94 8.78 -30.12
CA ASP A 153 9.35 8.02 -31.31
C ASP A 153 8.23 7.70 -32.32
N GLY A 154 6.99 8.11 -32.01
CA GLY A 154 5.83 7.95 -32.88
C GLY A 154 5.20 6.55 -32.88
N ARG A 155 5.73 5.60 -32.11
CA ARG A 155 5.15 4.25 -31.97
C ARG A 155 4.22 4.17 -30.77
N GLU A 156 3.29 3.21 -30.80
CA GLU A 156 2.52 2.88 -29.59
C GLU A 156 3.40 2.06 -28.65
N HIS A 157 3.42 2.44 -27.37
CA HIS A 157 4.19 1.76 -26.33
C HIS A 157 3.26 1.24 -25.25
N VAL A 158 3.61 0.10 -24.67
CA VAL A 158 3.01 -0.44 -23.46
C VAL A 158 3.96 -0.21 -22.30
N LEU A 159 3.52 0.50 -21.27
CA LEU A 159 4.25 0.61 -20.02
C LEU A 159 4.18 -0.73 -19.29
N VAL A 160 5.35 -1.29 -18.96
CA VAL A 160 5.46 -2.62 -18.36
C VAL A 160 6.02 -2.61 -16.94
N GLU A 161 6.79 -1.58 -16.59
CA GLU A 161 7.38 -1.47 -15.26
C GLU A 161 7.53 -0.01 -14.83
N ILE A 162 7.32 0.22 -13.53
CA ILE A 162 7.55 1.49 -12.85
C ILE A 162 8.45 1.23 -11.65
N HIS A 163 9.55 1.98 -11.59
CA HIS A 163 10.42 2.08 -10.44
C HIS A 163 10.46 3.52 -9.95
N VAL A 164 10.38 3.73 -8.64
CA VAL A 164 10.49 5.06 -8.04
C VAL A 164 11.61 5.12 -7.02
N THR A 165 12.27 6.28 -6.94
CA THR A 165 13.25 6.61 -5.90
C THR A 165 13.23 8.10 -5.57
N ASN A 166 13.34 8.45 -4.30
CA ASN A 166 13.48 9.83 -3.83
C ASN A 166 14.95 10.19 -3.52
#